data_AF-A0A6Y5ARC7-F1
#
_entry.id   AF-A0A6Y5ARC7-F1
#
_cell.length_a   1.000
_cell.length_b   1.000
_cell.length_c   1.000
_cell.angle_alpha   90.00
_cell.angle_beta   90.00
_cell.angle_gamma   90.00
#
_symmetry.space_group_name_H-M   'P 1'
#
loop_
_entity.id
_entity.type
_entity.pdbx_description
1 polymer ?
#
loop_
_entity_poly.entity_id
_entity_poly.type
_entity_poly.pdbx_seq_one_letter_code
_entity_poly.pdbx_strand_id
1 'polypeptide(L)'
;DNLLREQFTERLKSIAVENTTKWVLSVVCRDLGFDDMHAVTLPELCWWMVRNDLAEVLPESAARKALRMPKAIVQSATRESEIVPSVLATSIVQDKAKKVLALRVDPESPESFMLRPKRRRWVNERYTRWVKSQPCTCCGKQADDPHHLIGYGQGGMGTKAHDLFVLP
;
A
#
# COMPACT_ATOMS: atom_id res chain seq x y z
N ASP A 1 -25.99 6.37 31.63
CA ASP A 1 -25.33 7.40 30.81
C ASP A 1 -25.83 7.52 29.37
N ASN A 2 -27.12 7.80 29.14
CA ASN A 2 -27.57 8.15 27.78
C ASN A 2 -28.88 8.96 27.74
N LEU A 3 -29.05 9.87 28.70
CA LEU A 3 -30.30 10.61 28.93
C LEU A 3 -30.66 11.62 27.83
N LEU A 4 -29.74 11.88 26.90
CA LEU A 4 -29.87 12.93 25.87
C LEU A 4 -29.93 12.36 24.44
N ARG A 5 -30.07 11.04 24.28
CA ARG A 5 -29.96 10.34 22.99
C ARG A 5 -30.96 10.83 21.93
N GLU A 6 -32.14 11.28 22.35
CA GLU A 6 -33.21 11.74 21.44
C GLU A 6 -33.28 13.27 21.31
N GLN A 7 -32.34 14.00 21.92
CA GLN A 7 -32.31 15.45 21.88
C GLN A 7 -31.31 15.94 20.82
N PHE A 8 -31.80 16.73 19.86
CA PHE A 8 -30.98 17.31 18.81
C PHE A 8 -30.91 18.83 19.00
N THR A 9 -29.84 19.29 19.64
CA THR A 9 -29.51 20.72 19.72
C THR A 9 -28.12 20.95 19.11
N GLU A 10 -27.88 22.15 18.56
CA GLU A 10 -26.56 22.53 18.03
C GLU A 10 -25.46 22.39 19.08
N ARG A 11 -25.77 22.63 20.36
CA ARG A 11 -24.84 22.41 21.47
C ARG A 11 -24.48 20.94 21.65
N LEU A 12 -25.45 20.03 21.59
CA LEU A 12 -25.19 18.59 21.70
C LEU A 12 -24.40 18.07 20.51
N LYS A 13 -24.67 18.59 19.31
CA LYS A 13 -23.88 18.28 18.10
C LYS A 13 -22.42 18.69 18.28
N SER A 14 -22.16 19.89 18.81
CA SER A 14 -20.80 20.35 19.10
C SER A 14 -20.07 19.42 20.08
N ILE A 15 -20.73 19.05 21.19
CA ILE A 15 -20.16 18.11 22.18
C ILE A 15 -19.89 16.74 21.56
N ALA A 16 -20.81 16.24 20.73
CA ALA A 16 -20.63 14.95 20.05
C ALA A 16 -19.43 14.97 19.10
N VAL A 17 -19.23 16.06 18.34
CA VAL A 17 -18.07 16.23 17.46
C VAL A 17 -16.77 16.29 18.28
N GLU A 18 -16.75 17.02 19.38
CA GLU A 18 -15.58 17.10 20.27
C GLU A 18 -15.20 15.73 20.85
N ASN A 19 -16.20 15.01 21.38
CA ASN A 19 -15.99 13.67 21.95
C ASN A 19 -15.52 12.68 20.88
N THR A 20 -16.11 12.73 19.68
CA THR A 20 -15.70 11.88 18.57
C THR A 20 -14.26 12.19 18.16
N THR A 21 -13.88 13.46 18.10
CA THR A 21 -12.51 13.89 17.75
C THR A 21 -11.51 13.37 18.77
N LYS A 22 -11.79 13.54 20.08
CA LYS A 22 -10.94 13.02 21.17
C LYS A 22 -10.79 11.51 21.10
N TRP A 23 -11.89 10.80 20.84
CA TRP A 23 -11.88 9.34 20.71
C TRP A 23 -11.07 8.88 19.49
N VAL A 24 -11.22 9.51 18.32
CA VAL A 24 -10.41 9.18 17.14
C VAL A 24 -8.92 9.40 17.43
N LEU A 25 -8.56 10.53 18.06
CA LEU A 25 -7.16 10.81 18.39
C LEU A 25 -6.57 9.78 19.37
N SER A 26 -7.33 9.33 20.37
CA SER A 26 -6.84 8.29 21.29
C SER A 26 -6.67 6.93 20.59
N VAL A 27 -7.53 6.58 19.64
CA VAL A 27 -7.35 5.38 18.80
C VAL A 27 -6.08 5.49 17.97
N VAL A 28 -5.83 6.64 17.35
CA VAL A 28 -4.61 6.89 16.56
C VAL A 28 -3.36 6.75 17.42
N CYS A 29 -3.33 7.36 18.62
CA CYS A 29 -2.21 7.22 19.56
C CYS A 29 -1.96 5.75 19.90
N ARG A 30 -3.00 5.03 20.32
CA ARG A 30 -2.89 3.61 20.69
C ARG A 30 -2.37 2.74 19.55
N ASP A 31 -2.88 2.93 18.34
CA ASP A 31 -2.50 2.13 17.17
C ASP A 31 -1.06 2.41 16.69
N LEU A 32 -0.58 3.64 16.93
CA LEU A 32 0.79 4.06 16.68
C LEU A 32 1.74 3.76 17.85
N GLY A 33 1.22 3.33 19.00
CA GLY A 33 1.99 2.99 20.20
C GLY A 33 2.44 4.19 21.04
N PHE A 34 1.78 5.34 20.89
CA PHE A 34 2.00 6.52 21.72
C PHE A 34 1.18 6.46 23.01
N ASP A 35 1.55 7.30 23.99
CA ASP A 35 0.76 7.50 25.19
C ASP A 35 -0.48 8.37 24.93
N ASP A 36 -1.41 8.40 25.90
CA ASP A 36 -2.66 9.16 25.80
C ASP A 36 -2.44 10.70 25.87
N MET A 37 -1.23 11.16 26.20
CA MET A 37 -0.88 12.58 26.31
C MET A 37 -0.22 13.12 25.05
N HIS A 38 0.15 12.25 24.11
CA HIS A 38 0.80 12.61 22.87
C HIS A 38 -0.14 13.40 21.96
N ALA A 39 0.31 14.58 21.55
CA ALA A 39 -0.42 15.39 20.58
C ALA A 39 -0.13 14.90 19.16
N VAL A 40 -1.08 14.14 18.58
CA VAL A 40 -0.96 13.60 17.22
C VAL A 40 -0.68 14.71 16.22
N THR A 41 0.43 14.59 15.50
CA THR A 41 0.80 15.52 14.43
C THR A 41 0.10 15.16 13.11
N LEU A 42 -0.02 16.12 12.18
CA LEU A 42 -0.63 15.84 10.86
C LEU A 42 0.10 14.70 10.10
N PRO A 43 1.44 14.64 10.06
CA PRO A 43 2.14 13.50 9.45
C PRO A 43 1.81 12.15 10.09
N GLU A 44 1.70 12.09 11.42
CA GLU A 44 1.33 10.87 12.15
C GLU A 44 -0.09 10.42 11.80
N LEU A 45 -1.04 11.37 11.77
CA LEU A 45 -2.40 11.09 11.35
C LEU A 45 -2.45 10.60 9.89
N CYS A 46 -1.73 11.25 8.97
CA CYS A 46 -1.65 10.83 7.57
C CYS A 46 -1.05 9.42 7.44
N TRP A 47 -0.01 9.09 8.21
CA TRP A 47 0.58 7.76 8.23
C TRP A 47 -0.40 6.71 8.73
N TRP A 48 -1.11 7.00 9.84
CA TRP A 48 -2.15 6.11 10.36
C TRP A 48 -3.29 5.90 9.35
N MET A 49 -3.73 6.96 8.64
CA MET A 49 -4.76 6.84 7.60
C MET A 49 -4.31 5.94 6.45
N VAL A 50 -3.07 6.09 5.95
CA VAL A 50 -2.54 5.24 4.88
C VAL A 50 -2.43 3.78 5.33
N ARG A 51 -1.96 3.53 6.56
CA ARG A 51 -1.85 2.18 7.13
C ARG A 51 -3.20 1.46 7.25
N ASN A 52 -4.28 2.22 7.46
CA ASN A 52 -5.64 1.70 7.60
C ASN A 52 -6.46 1.77 6.30
N ASP A 53 -5.83 1.96 5.14
CA ASP A 53 -6.50 2.06 3.83
C ASP A 53 -7.53 3.22 3.73
N LEU A 54 -7.34 4.28 4.53
CA LEU A 54 -8.19 5.48 4.58
C LEU A 54 -7.62 6.68 3.82
N ALA A 55 -6.61 6.48 2.98
CA ALA A 55 -5.94 7.55 2.23
C ALA A 55 -6.92 8.35 1.33
N GLU A 56 -8.02 7.73 0.89
CA GLU A 56 -9.03 8.34 0.03
C GLU A 56 -9.90 9.38 0.75
N VAL A 57 -10.04 9.27 2.07
CA VAL A 57 -10.88 10.17 2.88
C VAL A 57 -10.14 11.47 3.23
N LEU A 58 -8.84 11.54 2.93
CA LEU A 58 -8.00 12.69 3.26
C LEU A 58 -8.48 13.95 2.49
N PRO A 59 -8.89 15.03 3.19
CA PRO A 59 -9.33 16.25 2.52
C PRO A 59 -8.19 16.89 1.71
N GLU A 60 -8.52 17.53 0.59
CA GLU A 60 -7.54 18.20 -0.31
C GLU A 60 -6.65 19.22 0.43
N SER A 61 -7.20 19.94 1.42
CA SER A 61 -6.44 20.89 2.23
C SER A 61 -5.39 20.19 3.12
N ALA A 62 -5.71 19.01 3.65
CA ALA A 62 -4.81 18.19 4.45
C ALA A 62 -3.76 17.50 3.57
N ALA A 63 -4.17 16.97 2.41
CA ALA A 63 -3.28 16.40 1.40
C ALA A 63 -2.24 17.41 0.92
N ARG A 64 -2.65 18.65 0.64
CA ARG A 64 -1.72 19.74 0.28
C ARG A 64 -0.72 20.04 1.38
N LYS A 65 -1.16 20.13 2.65
CA LYS A 65 -0.25 20.31 3.78
C LYS A 65 0.74 19.15 3.91
N ALA A 66 0.25 17.91 3.80
CA ALA A 66 1.09 16.70 3.87
C ALA A 66 2.14 16.66 2.74
N LEU A 67 1.76 17.06 1.53
CA LEU A 67 2.65 17.15 0.36
C LEU A 67 3.47 18.46 0.31
N ARG A 68 3.33 19.35 1.29
CA ARG A 68 3.93 20.70 1.31
C ARG A 68 3.61 21.52 0.06
N MET A 69 2.43 21.33 -0.52
CA MET A 69 1.91 22.11 -1.64
C MET A 69 1.30 23.43 -1.16
N PRO A 70 1.29 24.48 -2.00
CA PRO A 70 0.62 25.73 -1.68
C PRO A 70 -0.87 25.51 -1.38
N LYS A 71 -1.40 26.30 -0.43
CA LYS A 71 -2.84 26.31 -0.13
C LYS A 71 -3.61 26.69 -1.40
N ALA A 72 -4.63 25.90 -1.74
CA ALA A 72 -5.50 26.23 -2.86
C ALA A 72 -6.20 27.56 -2.57
N ILE A 73 -5.97 28.56 -3.43
CA ILE A 73 -6.72 29.81 -3.42
C ILE A 73 -7.88 29.60 -4.40
N VAL A 74 -9.08 29.40 -3.88
CA VAL A 74 -10.28 29.34 -4.70
C VAL A 74 -10.77 30.77 -4.89
N GLN A 75 -10.44 31.36 -6.05
CA GLN A 75 -10.95 32.67 -6.44
C GLN A 75 -12.38 32.51 -6.95
N SER A 76 -13.29 33.42 -6.57
CA SER A 76 -14.70 33.38 -6.99
C SER A 76 -14.89 33.72 -8.47
N ALA A 77 -13.95 34.46 -9.06
CA ALA A 77 -13.86 34.74 -10.47
C ALA A 77 -12.38 34.73 -10.88
N THR A 78 -12.07 33.99 -11.94
CA THR A 78 -10.73 33.94 -12.55
C THR A 78 -10.85 34.27 -14.03
N ARG A 79 -9.88 35.01 -14.56
CA ARG A 79 -9.75 35.17 -16.01
C ARG A 79 -9.33 33.81 -16.58
N GLU A 80 -9.95 33.36 -17.66
CA GLU A 80 -9.68 32.02 -18.22
C GLU A 80 -8.18 31.78 -18.51
N SER A 81 -7.45 32.83 -18.92
CA SER A 81 -6.01 32.75 -19.17
C SER A 81 -5.14 32.51 -17.93
N GLU A 82 -5.69 32.62 -16.72
CA GLU A 82 -5.01 32.38 -15.45
C GLU A 82 -5.24 30.96 -14.91
N ILE A 83 -6.07 30.16 -15.59
CA ILE A 83 -6.31 28.77 -15.23
C ILE A 83 -5.07 27.94 -15.59
N VAL A 84 -4.28 27.58 -14.58
CA VAL A 84 -3.15 26.66 -14.74
C VAL A 84 -3.61 25.25 -14.35
N PRO A 85 -3.59 24.27 -15.28
CA PRO A 85 -3.88 22.89 -14.95
C PRO A 85 -2.92 22.38 -13.87
N SER A 86 -3.47 21.84 -12.78
CA SER A 86 -2.68 21.23 -11.71
C SER A 86 -3.32 19.93 -11.26
N VAL A 87 -2.48 18.98 -10.86
CA VAL A 87 -2.93 17.70 -10.33
C VAL A 87 -3.43 17.91 -8.89
N LEU A 88 -4.56 17.29 -8.57
CA LEU A 88 -5.13 17.28 -7.22
C LEU A 88 -4.16 16.61 -6.23
N ALA A 89 -3.97 17.23 -5.06
CA ALA A 89 -3.07 16.69 -4.04
C ALA A 89 -3.55 15.32 -3.54
N THR A 90 -4.87 15.14 -3.46
CA THR A 90 -5.53 13.85 -3.15
C THR A 90 -5.13 12.76 -4.14
N SER A 91 -5.13 13.03 -5.44
CA SER A 91 -4.70 12.06 -6.47
C SER A 91 -3.24 11.65 -6.28
N ILE A 92 -2.36 12.61 -5.97
CA ILE A 92 -0.93 12.33 -5.73
C ILE A 92 -0.75 11.45 -4.48
N VAL A 93 -1.51 11.73 -3.40
CA VAL A 93 -1.47 10.91 -2.19
C VAL A 93 -1.97 9.49 -2.47
N GLN A 94 -3.07 9.34 -3.21
CA GLN A 94 -3.63 8.04 -3.57
C GLN A 94 -2.66 7.21 -4.43
N ASP A 95 -2.06 7.81 -5.45
CA ASP A 95 -1.07 7.13 -6.30
C ASP A 95 0.13 6.64 -5.49
N LYS A 96 0.59 7.43 -4.51
CA LYS A 96 1.68 7.04 -3.60
C LYS A 96 1.25 6.01 -2.55
N ALA A 97 0.00 6.04 -2.11
CA ALA A 97 -0.55 5.08 -1.16
C ALA A 97 -0.95 3.75 -1.81
N LYS A 98 -1.04 3.71 -3.15
CA LYS A 98 -1.40 2.52 -3.90
C LYS A 98 -0.43 1.38 -3.60
N LYS A 99 -0.96 0.28 -3.07
CA LYS A 99 -0.20 -0.94 -2.81
C LYS A 99 0.40 -1.45 -4.13
N VAL A 100 1.74 -1.46 -4.21
CA VAL A 100 2.50 -1.89 -5.41
C VAL A 100 2.28 -3.38 -5.74
N LEU A 101 1.79 -4.16 -4.77
CA LEU A 101 1.43 -5.56 -4.97
C LEU A 101 0.20 -5.89 -4.12
N ALA A 102 -0.97 -6.04 -4.74
CA ALA A 102 -2.07 -6.75 -4.10
C ALA A 102 -1.77 -8.24 -4.21
N LEU A 103 -1.29 -8.87 -3.12
CA LEU A 103 -1.19 -10.32 -3.04
C LEU A 103 -2.61 -10.88 -3.11
N ARG A 104 -3.02 -11.33 -4.31
CA ARG A 104 -4.27 -12.07 -4.49
C ARG A 104 -4.04 -13.48 -3.93
N VAL A 105 -4.50 -13.70 -2.71
CA VAL A 105 -4.60 -15.03 -2.13
C VAL A 105 -5.98 -15.56 -2.48
N ASP A 106 -6.04 -16.71 -3.15
CA ASP A 106 -7.29 -17.44 -3.34
C ASP A 106 -7.60 -18.20 -2.04
N PRO A 107 -8.65 -17.82 -1.30
CA PRO A 107 -8.97 -18.46 -0.02
C PRO A 107 -9.40 -19.93 -0.18
N GLU A 108 -9.86 -20.33 -1.36
CA GLU A 108 -10.32 -21.70 -1.66
C GLU A 108 -9.46 -22.36 -2.73
N SER A 109 -8.14 -22.10 -2.71
CA SER A 109 -7.22 -22.77 -3.63
C SER A 109 -7.34 -24.30 -3.51
N PRO A 110 -7.36 -25.08 -4.62
CA PRO A 110 -7.46 -26.55 -4.56
C PRO A 110 -6.42 -27.21 -3.65
N GLU A 111 -5.27 -26.58 -3.49
CA GLU A 111 -4.19 -26.98 -2.60
C GLU A 111 -4.58 -27.01 -1.12
N SER A 112 -5.53 -26.18 -0.68
CA SER A 112 -5.97 -26.16 0.73
C SER A 112 -6.73 -27.43 1.13
N PHE A 113 -7.31 -28.14 0.16
CA PHE A 113 -8.02 -29.41 0.36
C PHE A 113 -7.11 -30.64 0.28
N MET A 114 -5.80 -30.46 0.03
CA MET A 114 -4.86 -31.57 -0.11
C MET A 114 -4.07 -31.80 1.19
N LEU A 115 -4.01 -33.05 1.68
CA LEU A 115 -3.18 -33.44 2.83
C LEU A 115 -1.69 -33.10 2.63
N ARG A 116 -1.22 -33.15 1.38
CA ARG A 116 0.12 -32.72 0.96
C ARG A 116 0.00 -31.88 -0.32
N PRO A 117 -0.08 -30.55 -0.19
CA PRO A 117 -0.19 -29.66 -1.34
C PRO A 117 0.98 -29.85 -2.31
N LYS A 118 0.68 -29.94 -3.60
CA LYS A 118 1.73 -29.93 -4.63
C LYS A 118 2.31 -28.53 -4.74
N ARG A 119 3.64 -28.40 -4.64
CA ARG A 119 4.31 -27.12 -4.84
C ARG A 119 4.10 -26.65 -6.28
N ARG A 120 3.59 -25.42 -6.46
CA ARG A 120 3.52 -24.78 -7.77
C ARG A 120 4.88 -24.20 -8.12
N ARG A 121 5.50 -24.72 -9.18
CA ARG A 121 6.71 -24.12 -9.76
C ARG A 121 6.37 -22.72 -10.25
N TRP A 122 7.16 -21.74 -9.83
CA TRP A 122 7.12 -20.39 -10.38
C TRP A 122 7.88 -20.37 -11.69
N VAL A 123 7.21 -19.92 -12.74
CA VAL A 123 7.75 -19.84 -14.10
C VAL A 123 7.69 -18.38 -14.54
N ASN A 124 8.80 -17.87 -15.06
CA ASN A 124 8.91 -16.51 -15.55
C ASN A 124 9.88 -16.47 -16.73
N GLU A 125 9.31 -16.52 -17.94
CA GLU A 125 10.08 -16.54 -19.19
C GLU A 125 10.89 -15.25 -19.40
N ARG A 126 10.40 -14.11 -18.90
CA ARG A 126 11.15 -12.85 -18.98
C ARG A 126 12.42 -12.92 -18.13
N TYR A 127 12.33 -13.50 -16.93
CA TYR A 127 13.48 -13.69 -16.06
C TYR A 127 14.48 -14.67 -16.66
N THR A 128 14.04 -15.83 -17.14
CA THR A 128 14.95 -16.82 -17.74
C THR A 128 15.63 -16.31 -19.02
N ARG A 129 14.95 -15.51 -19.85
CA ARG A 129 15.59 -14.81 -20.98
C ARG A 129 16.65 -13.80 -20.52
N TRP A 130 16.40 -13.08 -19.43
CA TRP A 130 17.40 -12.18 -18.85
C TRP A 130 18.59 -12.95 -18.27
N VAL A 131 18.37 -14.11 -17.63
CA VAL A 131 19.46 -14.98 -17.19
C VAL A 131 20.29 -15.45 -18.38
N LYS A 132 19.66 -15.90 -19.48
CA LYS A 132 20.37 -16.26 -20.72
C LYS A 132 21.26 -15.14 -21.28
N SER A 133 20.91 -13.88 -21.08
CA SER A 133 21.73 -12.75 -21.56
C SER A 133 22.93 -12.44 -20.66
N GLN A 134 23.06 -13.07 -19.49
CA GLN A 134 24.21 -12.88 -18.62
C GLN A 134 25.40 -13.73 -19.09
N PRO A 135 26.65 -13.34 -18.76
CA PRO A 135 27.81 -14.19 -19.01
C PRO A 135 27.73 -15.47 -18.17
N CYS A 136 28.10 -16.60 -18.77
CA CYS A 136 28.15 -17.91 -18.16
C CYS A 136 29.04 -17.88 -16.90
N THR A 137 28.52 -18.41 -15.80
CA THR A 137 29.24 -18.44 -14.52
C THR A 137 30.51 -19.31 -14.54
N CYS A 138 30.64 -20.26 -15.47
CA CYS A 138 31.80 -21.14 -15.56
C CYS A 138 32.91 -20.58 -16.45
N CYS A 139 32.57 -19.98 -17.60
CA CYS A 139 33.56 -19.60 -18.62
C CYS A 139 33.51 -18.13 -19.06
N GLY A 140 32.55 -17.34 -18.55
CA GLY A 140 32.40 -15.91 -18.85
C GLY A 140 31.90 -15.58 -20.27
N LYS A 141 31.66 -16.58 -21.12
CA LYS A 141 31.09 -16.40 -22.47
C LYS A 141 29.57 -16.32 -22.42
N GLN A 142 28.93 -15.88 -23.50
CA GLN A 142 27.47 -15.84 -23.59
C GLN A 142 26.88 -17.24 -23.34
N ALA A 143 25.91 -17.33 -22.42
CA ALA A 143 25.20 -18.57 -22.11
C ALA A 143 24.31 -19.00 -23.28
N ASP A 144 24.24 -20.31 -23.54
CA ASP A 144 23.33 -20.86 -24.55
C ASP A 144 21.91 -21.00 -23.98
N ASP A 145 21.78 -21.61 -22.80
CA ASP A 145 20.50 -21.77 -22.11
C ASP A 145 20.60 -21.56 -20.58
N PRO A 146 19.51 -21.10 -19.94
CA PRO A 146 19.46 -20.99 -18.49
C PRO A 146 19.41 -22.37 -17.80
N HIS A 147 20.33 -22.62 -16.87
CA HIS A 147 20.47 -23.89 -16.15
C HIS A 147 19.79 -23.85 -14.78
N HIS A 148 18.76 -24.67 -14.56
CA HIS A 148 18.11 -24.80 -13.24
C HIS A 148 19.02 -25.50 -12.23
N LEU A 149 19.08 -24.97 -11.00
CA LEU A 149 19.81 -25.58 -9.90
C LEU A 149 19.20 -26.93 -9.51
N ILE A 150 20.05 -27.96 -9.38
CA ILE A 150 19.69 -29.31 -8.97
C ILE A 150 20.21 -29.57 -7.54
N GLY A 151 19.47 -30.33 -6.74
CA GLY A 151 19.92 -30.76 -5.40
C GLY A 151 19.60 -29.79 -4.25
N TYR A 152 18.94 -28.66 -4.50
CA TYR A 152 18.60 -27.65 -3.48
C TYR A 152 17.19 -27.84 -2.87
N GLY A 153 16.65 -29.07 -2.85
CA GLY A 153 15.38 -29.39 -2.19
C GLY A 153 14.09 -28.78 -2.81
N GLN A 154 14.21 -28.12 -3.96
CA GLN A 154 13.08 -27.55 -4.72
C GLN A 154 12.80 -28.25 -6.06
N GLY A 155 13.60 -29.27 -6.40
CA GLY A 155 13.40 -30.15 -7.55
C GLY A 155 13.13 -31.58 -7.11
N GLY A 156 12.45 -32.34 -7.95
CA GLY A 156 12.20 -33.78 -7.84
C GLY A 156 12.43 -34.48 -9.17
N MET A 157 12.30 -35.80 -9.20
CA MET A 157 12.53 -36.62 -10.40
C MET A 157 11.63 -36.14 -11.56
N GLY A 158 12.23 -35.72 -12.67
CA GLY A 158 11.51 -35.20 -13.85
C GLY A 158 10.93 -33.79 -13.70
N THR A 159 11.30 -33.04 -12.66
CA THR A 159 10.81 -31.67 -12.43
C THR A 159 11.94 -30.65 -12.37
N LYS A 160 11.63 -29.41 -12.75
CA LYS A 160 12.57 -28.27 -12.68
C LYS A 160 12.29 -27.44 -11.42
N ALA A 161 13.33 -26.83 -10.87
CA ALA A 161 13.18 -25.83 -9.81
C ALA A 161 12.41 -24.59 -10.32
N HIS A 162 12.07 -23.67 -9.41
CA HIS A 162 11.52 -22.37 -9.78
C HIS A 162 12.49 -21.63 -10.71
N ASP A 163 11.97 -20.82 -11.62
CA ASP A 163 12.80 -20.04 -12.55
C ASP A 163 13.71 -19.03 -11.86
N LEU A 164 13.43 -18.71 -10.58
CA LEU A 164 14.32 -17.92 -9.72
C LEU A 164 15.65 -18.63 -9.42
N PHE A 165 15.68 -19.96 -9.48
CA PHE A 165 16.85 -20.78 -9.16
C PHE A 165 17.53 -21.27 -10.44
N VAL A 166 17.95 -20.32 -11.26
CA VAL A 166 18.52 -20.57 -12.58
C VAL A 166 19.82 -19.78 -12.73
N LEU A 167 20.82 -20.40 -13.34
CA LEU A 167 22.12 -19.80 -13.62
C LEU A 167 22.34 -19.64 -15.13
N PRO A 168 23.14 -18.65 -15.56
CA PRO A 168 23.66 -18.55 -16.91
C PRO A 168 24.83 -19.51 -17.16
#